data_AF-A0A2V9Y5Y9-F1
#
_entry.id   AF-A0A2V9Y5Y9-F1
#
_cell.length_a   1.000
_cell.length_b   1.000
_cell.length_c   1.000
_cell.angle_alpha   90.00
_cell.angle_beta   90.00
_cell.angle_gamma   90.00
#
_symmetry.space_group_name_H-M   'P 1'
#
loop_
_entity.id
_entity.type
_entity.pdbx_description
1 polymer ?
#
loop_
_entity_poly.entity_id
_entity_poly.type
_entity_poly.pdbx_seq_one_letter_code
_entity_poly.pdbx_strand_id
1 'polypeptide(L)'
;MARDSGDHSMPTNVTRSQQNSGAAAAQAALAKDAGARRVATDTQEPGSRKEAGYGLPCLKCHLYYPADLDECPTCHHKERVSAVAPKLPIRPAQAIPDALPDGAALEKEREEFLRQFKSHMLEAHAGVMNAPESVCRFTEHHPGEVGKADICIGCYERVQDRLDVCEAALHMDLKEAAQIIYDAVWSDPSDPGKTYQNAASALLTELRKRAGITTVLGPFQPLTH
;
A
#
# COMPACT_ATOMS: atom_id res chain seq x y z
N MET A 1 -44.62 -74.71 -12.69
CA MET A 1 -45.68 -74.26 -11.76
C MET A 1 -45.23 -72.89 -11.27
N ALA A 2 -45.62 -71.80 -11.93
CA ALA A 2 -46.88 -71.05 -11.72
C ALA A 2 -46.96 -70.50 -10.28
N ARG A 3 -47.33 -69.25 -9.96
CA ARG A 3 -47.68 -67.98 -10.64
C ARG A 3 -48.04 -67.05 -9.47
N ASP A 4 -47.62 -65.77 -9.48
CA ASP A 4 -48.44 -64.57 -9.16
C ASP A 4 -47.50 -63.36 -9.07
N SER A 5 -47.52 -62.37 -9.98
CA SER A 5 -48.58 -61.43 -10.39
C SER A 5 -48.86 -60.37 -9.34
N GLY A 6 -48.49 -59.13 -9.66
CA GLY A 6 -48.76 -57.94 -8.86
C GLY A 6 -48.16 -56.69 -9.50
N ASP A 7 -48.57 -56.40 -10.74
CA ASP A 7 -48.40 -55.09 -11.42
C ASP A 7 -48.97 -53.96 -10.57
N HIS A 8 -48.34 -52.78 -10.57
CA HIS A 8 -49.01 -51.46 -10.62
C HIS A 8 -48.08 -50.38 -11.20
N SER A 9 -48.68 -49.58 -12.07
CA SER A 9 -48.12 -48.67 -13.06
C SER A 9 -47.86 -47.23 -12.52
N MET A 10 -46.82 -46.58 -13.06
CA MET A 10 -46.49 -45.15 -13.36
C MET A 10 -47.43 -44.00 -12.89
N PRO A 11 -46.99 -42.69 -12.76
CA PRO A 11 -45.86 -42.05 -13.47
C PRO A 11 -45.01 -41.00 -12.70
N THR A 12 -43.98 -40.55 -13.43
CA THR A 12 -43.06 -39.41 -13.31
C THR A 12 -43.62 -38.05 -12.87
N ASN A 13 -42.95 -37.38 -11.90
CA ASN A 13 -42.60 -35.94 -11.93
C ASN A 13 -41.79 -35.52 -10.68
N VAL A 14 -40.46 -35.59 -10.73
CA VAL A 14 -39.59 -34.99 -9.70
C VAL A 14 -38.45 -34.21 -10.36
N THR A 15 -38.79 -33.35 -11.31
CA THR A 15 -37.83 -32.38 -11.87
C THR A 15 -38.54 -31.10 -12.32
N ARG A 16 -39.27 -30.40 -11.43
CA ARG A 16 -39.84 -29.07 -11.74
C ARG A 16 -40.13 -28.17 -10.54
N SER A 17 -39.45 -28.34 -9.40
CA SER A 17 -39.73 -27.54 -8.19
C SER A 17 -38.55 -26.74 -7.64
N GLN A 18 -37.32 -26.90 -8.16
CA GLN A 18 -36.16 -26.14 -7.66
C GLN A 18 -35.73 -24.94 -8.52
N GLN A 19 -36.36 -24.70 -9.67
CA GLN A 19 -36.02 -23.54 -10.53
C GLN A 19 -36.86 -22.27 -10.25
N ASN A 20 -37.93 -22.36 -9.45
CA ASN A 20 -38.79 -21.20 -9.13
C ASN A 20 -38.34 -20.38 -7.90
N SER A 21 -37.38 -20.88 -7.11
CA SER A 21 -36.95 -20.21 -5.87
C SER A 21 -35.82 -19.20 -6.09
N GLY A 22 -35.12 -19.24 -7.24
CA GLY A 22 -34.01 -18.33 -7.55
C GLY A 22 -34.43 -16.99 -8.16
N ALA A 23 -35.60 -16.92 -8.82
CA ALA A 23 -36.04 -15.70 -9.51
C ALA A 23 -36.75 -14.70 -8.58
N ALA A 24 -37.35 -15.15 -7.48
CA ALA A 24 -38.03 -14.29 -6.52
C ALA A 24 -37.06 -13.53 -5.59
N ALA A 25 -35.89 -14.11 -5.30
CA ALA A 25 -34.87 -13.48 -4.45
C ALA A 25 -34.07 -12.38 -5.18
N ALA A 26 -33.91 -12.48 -6.51
CA ALA A 26 -33.20 -11.47 -7.31
C ALA A 26 -34.04 -10.21 -7.60
N GLN A 27 -35.38 -10.30 -7.57
CA GLN A 27 -36.28 -9.17 -7.86
C GLN A 27 -36.67 -8.36 -6.62
N ALA A 28 -36.45 -8.87 -5.40
CA ALA A 28 -36.68 -8.14 -4.15
C ALA A 28 -35.52 -7.19 -3.77
N ALA A 29 -34.32 -7.38 -4.35
CA ALA A 29 -33.15 -6.54 -4.07
C ALA A 29 -33.06 -5.28 -4.95
N LEU A 30 -33.75 -5.23 -6.08
CA LEU A 30 -33.69 -4.12 -7.06
C LEU A 30 -34.84 -3.11 -6.95
N ALA A 31 -35.80 -3.30 -6.05
CA ALA A 31 -36.92 -2.37 -5.84
C ALA A 31 -36.71 -1.37 -4.68
N LYS A 32 -35.53 -1.36 -4.04
CA LYS A 32 -35.21 -0.45 -2.91
C LYS A 32 -34.55 0.86 -3.31
N ASP A 33 -34.28 1.10 -4.59
CA ASP A 33 -33.48 2.25 -5.05
C ASP A 33 -34.25 3.32 -5.85
N ALA A 34 -35.58 3.34 -5.76
CA ALA A 34 -36.40 4.35 -6.44
C ALA A 34 -37.51 4.87 -5.52
N GLY A 35 -37.21 5.90 -4.72
CA GLY A 35 -38.19 6.42 -3.76
C GLY A 35 -37.80 7.71 -3.03
N ALA A 36 -37.50 8.76 -3.79
CA ALA A 36 -37.71 10.19 -3.49
C ALA A 36 -37.74 10.68 -2.02
N ARG A 37 -36.68 11.43 -1.68
CA ARG A 37 -36.73 12.88 -1.41
C ARG A 37 -38.01 13.38 -0.69
N ARG A 38 -37.92 13.54 0.64
CA ARG A 38 -38.73 14.51 1.40
C ARG A 38 -37.86 15.27 2.39
N VAL A 39 -38.19 16.55 2.53
CA VAL A 39 -37.57 17.60 3.33
C VAL A 39 -38.13 17.58 4.76
N ALA A 40 -37.36 18.15 5.72
CA ALA A 40 -37.63 18.40 7.15
C ALA A 40 -37.38 17.21 8.07
N THR A 41 -36.74 17.31 9.25
CA THR A 41 -36.36 18.45 10.10
C THR A 41 -35.28 17.98 11.08
N ASP A 42 -34.52 18.94 11.57
CA ASP A 42 -33.42 18.86 12.53
C ASP A 42 -33.73 18.04 13.80
N THR A 43 -32.97 16.97 14.06
CA THR A 43 -32.70 16.40 15.40
C THR A 43 -31.45 15.52 15.29
N GLN A 44 -30.31 16.01 15.78
CA GLN A 44 -29.00 15.40 15.63
C GLN A 44 -28.63 14.60 16.90
N GLU A 45 -28.74 13.27 16.84
CA GLU A 45 -28.12 12.33 17.79
C GLU A 45 -26.75 11.85 17.24
N PRO A 46 -25.72 11.66 18.08
CA PRO A 46 -24.34 11.49 17.63
C PRO A 46 -24.03 10.00 17.37
N GLY A 47 -24.06 9.56 16.11
CA GLY A 47 -23.81 8.12 15.87
C GLY A 47 -23.80 7.61 14.44
N SER A 48 -23.35 8.40 13.47
CA SER A 48 -22.83 7.84 12.20
C SER A 48 -21.96 8.89 11.53
N ARG A 49 -20.66 8.91 11.89
CA ARG A 49 -19.71 9.77 11.19
C ARG A 49 -19.59 9.23 9.76
N LYS A 50 -20.09 10.02 8.80
CA LYS A 50 -19.73 9.89 7.39
C LYS A 50 -18.19 9.81 7.33
N GLU A 51 -17.65 8.89 6.56
CA GLU A 51 -16.21 8.77 6.36
C GLU A 51 -15.67 10.14 5.93
N ALA A 52 -15.01 10.83 6.85
CA ALA A 52 -14.46 12.13 6.56
C ALA A 52 -13.27 11.92 5.64
N GLY A 53 -13.34 12.48 4.43
CA GLY A 53 -12.19 12.52 3.54
C GLY A 53 -11.01 13.26 4.18
N TYR A 54 -9.84 13.18 3.55
CA TYR A 54 -8.70 13.98 3.98
C TYR A 54 -8.96 15.47 3.74
N GLY A 55 -8.68 16.30 4.74
CA GLY A 55 -8.70 17.75 4.62
C GLY A 55 -7.39 18.31 4.06
N LEU A 56 -7.32 19.62 3.92
CA LEU A 56 -6.13 20.34 3.47
C LEU A 56 -4.93 20.13 4.41
N PRO A 57 -3.69 20.22 3.91
CA PRO A 57 -2.51 19.98 4.72
C PRO A 57 -2.39 21.02 5.83
N CYS A 58 -1.78 20.63 6.94
CA CYS A 58 -1.46 21.54 8.03
C CYS A 58 -0.55 22.69 7.54
N LEU A 59 -0.79 23.92 7.99
CA LEU A 59 0.04 25.07 7.62
C LEU A 59 1.49 24.95 8.10
N LYS A 60 1.71 24.29 9.25
CA LYS A 60 3.02 24.23 9.92
C LYS A 60 3.87 23.02 9.53
N CYS A 61 3.25 21.84 9.38
CA CYS A 61 3.97 20.60 9.10
C CYS A 61 3.61 19.97 7.74
N HIS A 62 2.72 20.60 6.98
CA HIS A 62 2.26 20.14 5.66
C HIS A 62 1.64 18.73 5.63
N LEU A 63 1.33 18.15 6.79
CA LEU A 63 0.68 16.84 6.87
C LEU A 63 -0.81 16.95 6.48
N TYR A 64 -1.25 16.05 5.59
CA TYR A 64 -2.66 15.81 5.31
C TYR A 64 -3.30 14.98 6.42
N TYR A 65 -4.44 15.45 6.94
CA TYR A 65 -5.13 14.77 8.03
C TYR A 65 -6.65 14.83 7.84
N PRO A 66 -7.40 13.86 8.39
CA PRO A 66 -8.85 13.74 8.25
C PRO A 66 -9.59 15.06 8.49
N ALA A 67 -10.58 15.38 7.64
CA ALA A 67 -11.28 16.67 7.68
C ALA A 67 -12.16 16.86 8.93
N ASP A 68 -12.46 15.78 9.65
CA ASP A 68 -13.18 15.80 10.92
C ASP A 68 -12.32 16.21 12.12
N LEU A 69 -10.99 16.25 11.95
CA LEU A 69 -10.07 16.75 12.96
C LEU A 69 -9.78 18.24 12.72
N ASP A 70 -10.03 19.07 13.74
CA ASP A 70 -9.71 20.50 13.68
C ASP A 70 -8.23 20.79 13.99
N GLU A 71 -7.55 19.84 14.63
CA GLU A 71 -6.16 19.95 15.07
C GLU A 71 -5.28 18.94 14.33
N CYS A 72 -4.10 19.39 13.87
CA CYS A 72 -3.13 18.49 13.27
C CYS A 72 -2.65 17.45 14.30
N PRO A 73 -2.73 16.15 14.01
CA PRO A 73 -2.32 15.09 14.94
C PRO A 73 -0.81 15.06 15.24
N THR A 74 -0.01 15.79 14.47
CA THR A 74 1.45 15.79 14.60
C THR A 74 1.99 17.02 15.32
N CYS A 75 1.49 18.21 14.97
CA CYS A 75 2.01 19.46 15.54
C CYS A 75 0.99 20.24 16.37
N HIS A 76 -0.23 19.71 16.52
CA HIS A 76 -1.37 20.33 17.24
C HIS A 76 -1.73 21.73 16.74
N HIS A 77 -1.25 22.11 15.55
CA HIS A 77 -1.61 23.37 14.92
C HIS A 77 -3.02 23.27 14.36
N LYS A 78 -3.82 24.32 14.58
CA LYS A 78 -5.25 24.39 14.21
C LYS A 78 -5.49 24.91 12.80
N GLU A 79 -4.46 25.46 12.16
CA GLU A 79 -4.60 26.07 10.85
C GLU A 79 -4.18 25.11 9.74
N ARG A 80 -5.06 25.00 8.75
CA ARG A 80 -4.80 24.31 7.49
C ARG A 80 -4.43 25.32 6.42
N VAL A 81 -3.72 24.87 5.39
CA VAL A 81 -3.50 25.66 4.18
C VAL A 81 -4.85 26.01 3.57
N SER A 82 -5.11 27.28 3.30
CA SER A 82 -6.38 27.73 2.72
C SER A 82 -6.51 27.27 1.26
N ALA A 83 -7.62 26.62 0.91
CA ALA A 83 -7.97 26.33 -0.48
C ALA A 83 -8.52 27.55 -1.22
N VAL A 84 -8.62 28.70 -0.55
CA VAL A 84 -9.09 29.93 -1.16
C VAL A 84 -8.01 30.43 -2.11
N ALA A 85 -8.11 30.03 -3.38
CA ALA A 85 -7.70 30.90 -4.46
C ALA A 85 -8.33 32.28 -4.18
N PRO A 86 -7.56 33.37 -4.14
CA PRO A 86 -8.09 34.68 -3.79
C PRO A 86 -9.34 34.93 -4.64
N LYS A 87 -10.49 35.05 -3.98
CA LYS A 87 -11.73 35.50 -4.59
C LYS A 87 -11.53 36.97 -4.94
N LEU A 88 -10.84 37.21 -6.05
CA LEU A 88 -10.88 38.50 -6.71
C LEU A 88 -12.35 38.81 -6.96
N PRO A 89 -12.86 39.98 -6.52
CA PRO A 89 -14.21 40.36 -6.89
C PRO A 89 -14.28 40.36 -8.42
N ILE A 90 -15.17 39.55 -8.99
CA ILE A 90 -15.55 39.68 -10.41
C ILE A 90 -16.30 41.00 -10.52
N ARG A 91 -15.54 42.08 -10.65
CA ARG A 91 -16.03 43.35 -11.12
C ARG A 91 -16.33 43.14 -12.61
N PRO A 92 -17.53 43.45 -13.13
CA PRO A 92 -17.69 43.58 -14.57
C PRO A 92 -16.63 44.57 -15.04
N ALA A 93 -15.86 44.20 -16.06
CA ALA A 93 -14.66 44.89 -16.52
C ALA A 93 -14.92 46.39 -16.68
N GLN A 94 -14.68 47.16 -15.62
CA GLN A 94 -14.28 48.54 -15.76
C GLN A 94 -12.83 48.44 -16.16
N ALA A 95 -12.53 48.92 -17.36
CA ALA A 95 -11.18 49.09 -17.88
C ALA A 95 -10.42 50.05 -16.94
N ILE A 96 -9.94 49.52 -15.82
CA ILE A 96 -8.67 49.94 -15.27
C ILE A 96 -7.69 49.52 -16.36
N PRO A 97 -6.88 50.42 -16.92
CA PRO A 97 -5.73 49.97 -17.69
C PRO A 97 -4.81 49.30 -16.67
N ASP A 98 -5.04 48.00 -16.43
CA ASP A 98 -4.01 47.11 -15.95
C ASP A 98 -2.93 47.20 -17.03
N ALA A 99 -1.90 47.98 -16.73
CA ALA A 99 -0.69 48.02 -17.51
C ALA A 99 -0.24 46.57 -17.59
N LEU A 100 -0.51 45.94 -18.74
CA LEU A 100 -0.04 44.62 -19.08
C LEU A 100 1.45 44.61 -18.72
N PRO A 101 1.91 43.76 -17.78
CA PRO A 101 3.32 43.72 -17.45
C PRO A 101 4.09 43.53 -18.75
N ASP A 102 5.07 44.39 -18.98
CA ASP A 102 5.80 44.43 -20.25
C ASP A 102 6.25 43.02 -20.62
N GLY A 103 5.70 42.48 -21.72
CA GLY A 103 5.96 41.11 -22.14
C GLY A 103 7.45 40.86 -22.37
N ALA A 104 8.19 41.92 -22.76
CA ALA A 104 9.64 41.87 -22.91
C ALA A 104 10.36 41.80 -21.54
N ALA A 105 9.84 42.48 -20.51
CA ALA A 105 10.38 42.38 -19.15
C ALA A 105 10.15 40.98 -18.56
N LEU A 106 8.97 40.39 -18.75
CA LEU A 106 8.67 39.02 -18.32
C LEU A 106 9.50 37.97 -19.07
N GLU A 107 9.73 38.16 -20.37
CA GLU A 107 10.58 37.27 -21.16
C GLU A 107 12.04 37.34 -20.69
N LYS A 108 12.53 38.55 -20.37
CA LYS A 108 13.85 38.75 -19.78
C LYS A 108 13.99 38.10 -18.40
N GLU A 109 13.00 38.28 -17.52
CA GLU A 109 12.98 37.62 -16.20
C GLU A 109 12.96 36.10 -16.34
N ARG A 110 12.20 35.56 -17.31
CA ARG A 110 12.17 34.14 -17.63
C ARG A 110 13.52 33.62 -18.11
N GLU A 111 14.19 34.35 -18.99
CA GLU A 111 15.53 34.00 -19.48
C GLU A 111 16.56 34.01 -18.36
N GLU A 112 16.51 35.02 -17.49
CA GLU A 112 17.40 35.13 -16.32
C GLU A 112 17.17 33.98 -15.34
N PHE A 113 15.90 33.64 -15.05
CA PHE A 113 15.53 32.49 -14.22
C PHE A 113 16.03 31.17 -14.83
N LEU A 114 15.79 30.96 -16.13
CA LEU A 114 16.25 29.75 -16.82
C LEU A 114 17.78 29.64 -16.81
N ARG A 115 18.49 30.77 -16.93
CA ARG A 115 19.95 30.78 -16.88
C ARG A 115 20.46 30.42 -15.49
N GLN A 116 19.88 31.00 -14.43
CA GLN A 116 20.24 30.69 -13.05
C GLN A 116 19.89 29.24 -12.67
N PHE A 117 18.73 28.75 -13.11
CA PHE A 117 18.33 27.36 -12.88
C PHE A 117 19.27 26.39 -13.59
N LYS A 118 19.63 26.67 -14.85
CA LYS A 118 20.62 25.88 -15.59
C LYS A 118 21.99 25.91 -14.92
N SER A 119 22.48 27.07 -14.47
CA SER A 119 23.76 27.14 -13.78
C SER A 119 23.76 26.35 -12.48
N HIS A 120 22.68 26.44 -11.69
CA HIS A 120 22.53 25.67 -10.45
C HIS A 120 22.47 24.15 -10.71
N MET A 121 21.77 23.71 -11.75
CA MET A 121 21.76 22.29 -12.15
C MET A 121 23.13 21.81 -12.60
N LEU A 122 23.86 22.61 -13.39
CA LEU A 122 25.21 22.30 -13.83
C LEU A 122 26.19 22.25 -12.65
N GLU A 123 26.07 23.16 -11.70
CA GLU A 123 26.88 23.20 -10.48
C GLU A 123 26.61 22.01 -9.56
N ALA A 124 25.34 21.68 -9.32
CA ALA A 124 24.95 20.50 -8.55
C ALA A 124 25.45 19.21 -9.20
N HIS A 125 25.32 19.10 -10.54
CA HIS A 125 25.85 17.97 -11.29
C HIS A 125 27.38 17.92 -11.24
N ALA A 126 28.07 19.07 -11.32
CA ALA A 126 29.51 19.14 -11.13
C ALA A 126 29.91 18.75 -9.70
N GLY A 127 29.14 19.09 -8.68
CA GLY A 127 29.38 18.67 -7.30
C GLY A 127 29.28 17.15 -7.12
N VAL A 128 28.35 16.49 -7.81
CA VAL A 128 28.21 15.02 -7.80
C VAL A 128 29.33 14.35 -8.61
N MET A 129 29.70 14.89 -9.77
CA MET A 129 30.75 14.34 -10.62
C MET A 129 32.16 14.53 -10.05
N ASN A 130 32.39 15.62 -9.31
CA ASN A 130 33.68 15.92 -8.68
C ASN A 130 33.75 15.49 -7.21
N ALA A 131 32.70 14.85 -6.67
CA ALA A 131 32.76 14.26 -5.35
C ALA A 131 33.88 13.20 -5.33
N PRO A 132 34.65 13.09 -4.22
CA PRO A 132 35.67 12.05 -4.11
C PRO A 132 35.01 10.69 -4.29
N GLU A 133 35.45 9.96 -5.30
CA GLU A 133 34.92 8.63 -5.62
C GLU A 133 35.03 7.75 -4.38
N SER A 134 33.89 7.36 -3.83
CA SER A 134 33.86 6.39 -2.73
C SER A 134 34.55 5.14 -3.24
N VAL A 135 35.60 4.67 -2.56
CA VAL A 135 36.37 3.49 -2.96
C VAL A 135 35.64 2.22 -2.53
N CYS A 136 35.60 1.21 -3.40
CA CYS A 136 35.04 -0.09 -3.05
C CYS A 136 35.83 -0.74 -1.90
N ARG A 137 35.15 -1.11 -0.81
CA ARG A 137 35.78 -1.78 0.35
C ARG A 137 36.19 -3.24 0.07
N PHE A 138 35.70 -3.82 -1.03
CA PHE A 138 35.97 -5.21 -1.40
C PHE A 138 37.05 -5.27 -2.48
N THR A 139 38.31 -5.10 -2.06
CA THR A 139 39.48 -5.14 -2.95
C THR A 139 39.64 -6.46 -3.69
N GLU A 140 39.12 -7.56 -3.14
CA GLU A 140 39.11 -8.90 -3.75
C GLU A 140 38.33 -8.97 -5.07
N HIS A 141 37.41 -8.03 -5.30
CA HIS A 141 36.63 -7.96 -6.54
C HIS A 141 37.28 -7.10 -7.64
N HIS A 142 38.45 -6.51 -7.35
CA HIS A 142 39.18 -5.65 -8.31
C HIS A 142 40.64 -6.13 -8.45
N PRO A 143 40.97 -6.94 -9.48
CA PRO A 143 42.34 -7.37 -9.72
C PRO A 143 43.18 -6.21 -10.27
N GLY A 144 43.78 -5.43 -9.37
CA GLY A 144 44.89 -4.53 -9.68
C GLY A 144 44.71 -3.04 -9.36
N GLU A 145 43.47 -2.52 -9.30
CA GLU A 145 43.23 -1.09 -9.05
C GLU A 145 42.11 -0.85 -8.03
N VAL A 146 42.24 0.27 -7.32
CA VAL A 146 41.24 0.77 -6.37
C VAL A 146 40.05 1.30 -7.17
N GLY A 147 39.08 0.44 -7.45
CA GLY A 147 37.88 0.80 -8.20
C GLY A 147 36.94 1.71 -7.40
N LYS A 148 36.19 2.57 -8.10
CA LYS A 148 35.01 3.24 -7.53
C LYS A 148 34.10 2.19 -6.88
N ALA A 149 33.45 2.55 -5.78
CA ALA A 149 32.37 1.78 -5.16
C ALA A 149 31.12 1.86 -6.03
N ASP A 150 31.26 1.48 -7.29
CA ASP A 150 30.14 1.10 -8.11
C ASP A 150 29.74 -0.29 -7.64
N ILE A 151 28.51 -0.45 -7.16
CA ILE A 151 27.96 -1.79 -6.95
C ILE A 151 27.97 -2.43 -8.33
N CYS A 152 28.89 -3.35 -8.57
CA CYS A 152 28.95 -4.03 -9.86
C CYS A 152 27.62 -4.75 -10.09
N ILE A 153 27.21 -4.87 -11.36
CA ILE A 153 25.94 -5.50 -11.73
C ILE A 153 25.79 -6.87 -11.03
N GLY A 154 26.87 -7.68 -10.97
CA GLY A 154 26.84 -8.96 -10.27
C GLY A 154 26.64 -8.89 -8.75
N CYS A 155 27.10 -7.82 -8.08
CA CYS A 155 26.82 -7.60 -6.65
C CYS A 155 25.37 -7.15 -6.43
N TYR A 156 24.83 -6.32 -7.33
CA TYR A 156 23.44 -5.91 -7.30
C TYR A 156 22.51 -7.11 -7.55
N GLU A 157 22.76 -7.87 -8.62
CA GLU A 157 22.04 -9.10 -8.97
C GLU A 157 22.06 -10.10 -7.82
N ARG A 158 23.22 -10.33 -7.19
CA ARG A 158 23.31 -11.23 -6.02
C ARG A 158 22.42 -10.79 -4.85
N VAL A 159 22.33 -9.49 -4.59
CA VAL A 159 21.44 -8.96 -3.54
C VAL A 159 19.98 -9.09 -3.96
N GLN A 160 19.67 -8.83 -5.23
CA GLN A 160 18.34 -8.97 -5.80
C GLN A 160 17.86 -10.43 -5.75
N ASP A 161 18.68 -11.38 -6.20
CA ASP A 161 18.38 -12.82 -6.14
C ASP A 161 18.07 -13.26 -4.71
N ARG A 162 18.82 -12.76 -3.72
CA ARG A 162 18.57 -13.05 -2.30
C ARG A 162 17.25 -12.46 -1.82
N LEU A 163 16.89 -11.27 -2.29
CA LEU A 163 15.59 -10.65 -1.98
C LEU A 163 14.45 -11.45 -2.60
N ASP A 164 14.57 -11.85 -3.85
CA ASP A 164 13.57 -12.62 -4.57
C ASP A 164 13.32 -13.97 -3.88
N VAL A 165 14.37 -14.64 -3.41
CA VAL A 165 14.25 -15.86 -2.59
C VAL A 165 13.56 -15.61 -1.25
N CYS A 166 13.86 -14.50 -0.57
CA CYS A 166 13.18 -14.12 0.67
C CYS A 166 11.70 -13.80 0.44
N GLU A 167 11.38 -13.08 -0.64
CA GLU A 167 10.01 -12.74 -1.02
C GLU A 167 9.22 -14.00 -1.39
N ALA A 168 9.81 -14.92 -2.16
CA ALA A 168 9.20 -16.21 -2.46
C ALA A 168 8.95 -17.04 -1.18
N ALA A 169 9.85 -16.99 -0.19
CA ALA A 169 9.65 -17.66 1.09
C ALA A 169 8.44 -17.11 1.86
N LEU A 170 8.20 -15.80 1.81
CA LEU A 170 7.04 -15.16 2.45
C LEU A 170 5.71 -15.54 1.78
N HIS A 171 5.73 -15.90 0.50
CA HIS A 171 4.58 -16.37 -0.26
C HIS A 171 4.23 -17.86 0.01
N MET A 172 4.27 -18.27 1.28
CA MET A 172 3.84 -19.60 1.71
C MET A 172 2.32 -19.78 1.49
N ASP A 173 1.92 -20.95 0.97
CA ASP A 173 0.52 -21.29 0.79
C ASP A 173 -0.23 -21.38 2.13
N LEU A 174 -1.46 -20.88 2.15
CA LEU A 174 -2.29 -20.89 3.36
C LEU A 174 -2.52 -22.31 3.92
N LYS A 175 -2.69 -23.29 3.04
CA LYS A 175 -2.87 -24.70 3.43
C LYS A 175 -1.64 -25.26 4.14
N GLU A 176 -0.47 -24.91 3.62
CA GLU A 176 0.80 -25.34 4.19
C GLU A 176 1.07 -24.65 5.53
N ALA A 177 0.84 -23.34 5.61
CA ALA A 177 0.94 -22.60 6.87
C ALA A 177 0.01 -23.16 7.94
N ALA A 178 -1.25 -23.48 7.58
CA ALA A 178 -2.21 -24.08 8.50
C ALA A 178 -1.76 -25.46 8.99
N GLN A 179 -1.16 -26.28 8.11
CA GLN A 179 -0.63 -27.59 8.48
C GLN A 179 0.54 -27.47 9.48
N ILE A 180 1.49 -26.57 9.20
CA ILE A 180 2.63 -26.31 10.10
C ILE A 180 2.15 -25.88 11.50
N ILE A 181 1.16 -24.97 11.54
CA ILE A 181 0.56 -24.51 12.81
C ILE A 181 -0.13 -25.68 13.52
N TYR A 182 -0.93 -26.47 12.81
CA TYR A 182 -1.64 -27.61 13.39
C TYR A 182 -0.68 -28.61 14.03
N ASP A 183 0.37 -28.99 13.31
CA ASP A 183 1.36 -29.95 13.80
C ASP A 183 2.14 -29.41 15.01
N ALA A 184 2.47 -28.12 15.01
CA ALA A 184 3.20 -27.47 16.11
C ALA A 184 2.36 -27.23 17.37
N VAL A 185 1.06 -26.97 17.22
CA VAL A 185 0.13 -26.80 18.36
C VAL A 185 -0.14 -28.14 19.02
N TRP A 186 -0.27 -29.22 18.24
CA TRP A 186 -0.58 -30.54 18.75
C TRP A 186 0.63 -31.37 19.19
N SER A 187 1.86 -30.89 18.99
CA SER A 187 3.07 -31.60 19.44
C SER A 187 3.26 -31.59 20.96
N ASP A 188 2.75 -30.59 21.69
CA ASP A 188 2.77 -30.52 23.15
C ASP A 188 1.50 -29.81 23.69
N PRO A 189 0.41 -30.56 23.93
CA PRO A 189 -0.86 -29.99 24.40
C PRO A 189 -0.86 -29.65 25.90
N SER A 190 0.26 -29.81 26.60
CA SER A 190 0.33 -29.70 28.06
C SER A 190 0.26 -28.24 28.54
N ASP A 191 0.67 -27.29 27.71
CA ASP A 191 0.76 -25.87 28.07
C ASP A 191 0.20 -24.95 26.96
N PRO A 192 -0.98 -24.34 27.16
CA PRO A 192 -1.61 -23.47 26.16
C PRO A 192 -0.84 -22.16 25.91
N GLY A 193 0.11 -21.77 26.77
CA GLY A 193 0.99 -20.63 26.51
C GLY A 193 2.10 -20.96 25.51
N LYS A 194 2.55 -22.23 25.49
CA LYS A 194 3.62 -22.69 24.59
C LYS A 194 3.13 -23.04 23.20
N THR A 195 1.85 -23.35 23.00
CA THR A 195 1.29 -23.70 21.68
C THR A 195 1.48 -22.59 20.64
N TYR A 196 1.21 -21.32 21.00
CA TYR A 196 1.44 -20.18 20.10
C TYR A 196 2.92 -19.95 19.84
N GLN A 197 3.77 -20.12 20.87
CA GLN A 197 5.21 -19.98 20.72
C GLN A 197 5.80 -21.07 19.81
N ASN A 198 5.29 -22.31 19.93
CA ASN A 198 5.68 -23.44 19.11
C ASN A 198 5.26 -23.22 17.66
N ALA A 199 4.01 -22.79 17.42
CA ALA A 199 3.52 -22.46 16.08
C ALA A 199 4.33 -21.32 15.42
N ALA A 200 4.60 -20.24 16.16
CA ALA A 200 5.42 -19.14 15.66
C ALA A 200 6.86 -19.60 15.36
N SER A 201 7.45 -20.41 16.23
CA SER A 201 8.80 -20.94 16.03
C SER A 201 8.88 -21.88 14.83
N ALA A 202 7.86 -22.71 14.62
CA ALA A 202 7.77 -23.62 13.47
C ALA A 202 7.65 -22.85 12.15
N LEU A 203 6.75 -21.86 12.08
CA LEU A 203 6.60 -20.99 10.90
C LEU A 203 7.89 -20.23 10.60
N LEU A 204 8.52 -19.62 11.59
CA LEU A 204 9.78 -18.89 11.40
C LEU A 204 10.91 -19.82 10.97
N THR A 205 10.92 -21.06 11.43
CA THR A 205 11.92 -22.06 11.02
C THR A 205 11.73 -22.43 9.56
N GLU A 206 10.49 -22.67 9.11
CA GLU A 206 10.23 -22.98 7.70
C GLU A 206 10.48 -21.79 6.77
N LEU A 207 10.11 -20.57 7.17
CA LEU A 207 10.42 -19.37 6.39
C LEU A 207 11.93 -19.17 6.23
N ARG A 208 12.71 -19.36 7.30
CA ARG A 208 14.19 -19.25 7.23
C ARG A 208 14.81 -20.33 6.34
N LYS A 209 14.31 -21.56 6.44
CA LYS A 209 14.77 -22.68 5.60
C LYS A 209 14.52 -22.41 4.12
N ARG A 210 13.35 -21.88 3.76
CA ARG A 210 13.04 -21.46 2.37
C ARG A 210 13.88 -20.29 1.90
N ALA A 211 14.13 -19.33 2.77
CA ALA A 211 14.97 -18.17 2.47
C ALA A 211 16.47 -18.52 2.37
N GLY A 212 16.87 -19.78 2.57
CA GLY A 212 18.28 -20.20 2.60
C GLY A 212 19.06 -19.58 3.77
N ILE A 213 18.37 -19.06 4.78
CA ILE A 213 18.98 -18.52 5.98
C ILE A 213 19.29 -19.70 6.89
N THR A 214 20.57 -20.08 6.95
CA THR A 214 21.05 -21.12 7.86
C THR A 214 20.56 -20.78 9.27
N THR A 215 19.74 -21.65 9.86
CA THR A 215 19.23 -21.52 11.22
C THR A 215 20.37 -21.78 12.20
N VAL A 216 21.30 -20.83 12.32
CA VAL A 216 22.26 -20.81 13.44
C VAL A 216 21.48 -20.36 14.66
N LEU A 217 20.74 -21.29 15.26
CA LEU A 217 20.30 -21.20 16.65
C LEU A 217 21.51 -21.50 17.53
N GLY A 218 22.48 -20.59 17.54
CA GLY A 218 23.67 -20.68 18.36
C GLY A 218 24.30 -19.31 18.53
N PRO A 219 24.55 -18.83 19.76
CA PRO A 219 25.33 -17.62 19.93
C PRO A 219 26.76 -17.92 19.44
N PHE A 220 27.39 -16.94 18.80
CA PHE A 220 28.79 -16.97 18.35
C PHE A 220 29.06 -17.66 17.00
N GLN A 221 28.89 -16.90 15.92
CA GLN A 221 29.83 -16.99 14.81
C GLN A 221 30.41 -15.60 14.57
N PRO A 222 31.69 -15.34 14.93
CA PRO A 222 32.30 -14.05 14.67
C PRO A 222 32.48 -13.86 13.17
N LEU A 223 32.15 -12.66 12.70
CA LEU A 223 32.39 -12.22 11.33
C LEU A 223 33.89 -12.39 11.03
N THR A 224 34.21 -13.27 10.08
CA THR A 224 35.56 -13.39 9.53
C THR A 224 35.91 -12.09 8.82
N HIS A 225 36.88 -11.37 9.36
CA HIS A 225 37.53 -10.21 8.73
C HIS A 225 38.51 -10.69 7.67
#